data_AF-A0A6A0AA93-F1
#
_entry.id   AF-A0A6A0AA93-F1
#
_cell.length_a   1.000
_cell.length_b   1.000
_cell.length_c   1.000
_cell.angle_alpha   90.00
_cell.angle_beta   90.00
_cell.angle_gamma   90.00
#
_symmetry.space_group_name_H-M   'P 1'
#
loop_
_entity.id
_entity.type
_entity.pdbx_description
1 polymer ?
#
loop_
_entity_poly.entity_id
_entity_poly.type
_entity_poly.pdbx_seq_one_letter_code
_entity_poly.pdbx_strand_id
1 'polypeptide(L)'
;QIVLGVQKNGLRPAWPQGQLPELQHLYLKCVEQDPDARPKAKEVVQLLTQIEMDLRSELKAAHKQAQQVVSAQQAMVVAAAQVAQ
;
A
#
# COMPACT_ATOMS: atom_id res chain seq x y z
N GLN A 1 -18.83 -28.45 -8.18
CA GLN A 1 -19.54 -27.40 -8.95
C GLN A 1 -19.57 -26.14 -8.08
N ILE A 2 -18.92 -25.04 -8.49
CA ILE A 2 -19.08 -23.77 -7.78
C ILE A 2 -20.47 -23.26 -8.16
N VAL A 3 -21.35 -23.10 -7.17
CA VAL A 3 -22.76 -22.74 -7.34
C VAL A 3 -22.86 -21.40 -8.08
N LEU A 4 -23.50 -21.40 -9.25
CA LEU A 4 -23.73 -20.21 -10.11
C LEU A 4 -24.37 -19.03 -9.33
N GLY A 5 -25.10 -19.31 -8.24
CA GLY A 5 -25.77 -18.32 -7.40
C GLY A 5 -24.84 -17.39 -6.61
N VAL A 6 -23.60 -17.80 -6.31
CA VAL A 6 -22.64 -16.95 -5.55
C VAL A 6 -22.19 -15.76 -6.39
N GLN A 7 -22.15 -15.89 -7.72
CA GLN A 7 -21.90 -14.76 -8.62
C GLN A 7 -23.15 -13.91 -8.86
N LYS A 8 -24.33 -14.52 -8.97
CA LYS A 8 -25.58 -13.84 -9.35
C LYS A 8 -26.14 -12.90 -8.27
N ASN A 9 -25.87 -13.16 -7.00
CA ASN A 9 -26.41 -12.38 -5.87
C ASN A 9 -25.38 -11.42 -5.24
N GLY A 10 -24.20 -11.24 -5.85
CA GLY A 10 -23.17 -10.34 -5.31
C GLY A 10 -22.63 -10.75 -3.94
N LEU A 11 -22.77 -12.02 -3.55
CA LEU A 11 -22.25 -12.55 -2.30
C LEU A 11 -20.72 -12.64 -2.39
N ARG A 12 -20.06 -11.52 -2.06
CA ARG A 12 -18.61 -11.37 -1.96
C ARG A 12 -18.26 -11.01 -0.52
N PRO A 13 -17.16 -11.53 0.03
CA PRO A 13 -16.65 -11.04 1.31
C PRO A 13 -16.45 -9.53 1.25
N ALA A 14 -16.83 -8.82 2.31
CA ALA A 14 -16.48 -7.42 2.45
C ALA A 14 -14.96 -7.30 2.59
N TRP A 15 -14.40 -6.24 2.01
CA TRP A 15 -12.99 -5.91 2.24
C TRP A 15 -12.82 -5.37 3.68
N PRO A 16 -11.83 -5.85 4.45
CA PRO A 16 -11.61 -5.37 5.82
C PRO A 16 -11.22 -3.89 5.84
N GLN A 17 -11.69 -3.15 6.85
CA GLN A 17 -11.36 -1.74 7.05
C GLN A 17 -9.89 -1.55 7.46
N GLY A 18 -9.31 -0.39 7.13
CA GLY A 18 -7.95 -0.03 7.54
C GLY A 18 -6.82 -0.69 6.74
N GLN A 19 -7.14 -1.36 5.64
CA GLN A 19 -6.15 -1.91 4.72
C GLN A 19 -5.76 -0.90 3.63
N LEU A 20 -4.69 -1.22 2.91
CA LEU A 20 -4.17 -0.45 1.77
C LEU A 20 -5.26 -0.27 0.69
N PRO A 21 -5.63 0.98 0.34
CA PRO A 21 -6.63 1.27 -0.69
C PRO A 21 -6.32 0.58 -2.02
N GLU A 22 -5.05 0.46 -2.39
CA GLU A 22 -4.59 -0.14 -3.65
C GLU A 22 -4.95 -1.63 -3.71
N LEU A 23 -4.84 -2.34 -2.59
CA LEU A 23 -5.24 -3.75 -2.48
C LEU A 23 -6.76 -3.91 -2.54
N GLN A 24 -7.51 -2.98 -1.96
CA GLN A 24 -8.97 -2.97 -2.07
C GLN A 24 -9.41 -2.80 -3.52
N HIS A 25 -8.81 -1.85 -4.24
CA HIS A 25 -9.11 -1.64 -5.67
C HIS A 25 -8.78 -2.86 -6.51
N LEU A 26 -7.64 -3.52 -6.27
CA LEU A 26 -7.28 -4.75 -6.95
C LEU A 26 -8.27 -5.88 -6.65
N TYR A 27 -8.67 -6.04 -5.38
CA TYR A 27 -9.67 -7.04 -4.98
C TYR A 27 -10.98 -6.85 -5.74
N LEU A 28 -11.52 -5.62 -5.74
CA LEU A 28 -12.79 -5.31 -6.41
C LEU A 28 -12.74 -5.67 -7.91
N LYS A 29 -11.64 -5.33 -8.60
CA LYS A 29 -11.42 -5.72 -10.00
C LYS A 29 -11.38 -7.24 -10.20
N CYS A 30 -10.74 -7.98 -9.31
CA CYS A 30 -10.65 -9.44 -9.40
C CYS A 30 -12.01 -10.14 -9.24
N VAL A 31 -12.94 -9.52 -8.51
CA VAL A 31 -14.25 -10.10 -8.19
C VAL A 31 -15.41 -9.49 -8.97
N GLU A 32 -15.10 -8.71 -10.01
CA GLU A 32 -16.07 -8.05 -10.88
C GLU A 32 -17.14 -9.00 -11.41
N GLN A 33 -18.35 -8.47 -11.55
CA GLN A 33 -19.49 -9.27 -12.03
C GLN A 33 -19.25 -9.75 -13.45
N ASP A 34 -18.83 -8.83 -14.31
CA ASP A 34 -18.42 -9.12 -15.67
C ASP A 34 -17.08 -9.89 -15.67
N PRO A 35 -17.04 -11.15 -16.15
CA PRO A 35 -15.80 -11.92 -16.25
C PRO A 35 -14.74 -11.26 -17.14
N ASP A 36 -15.16 -10.52 -18.18
CA ASP A 36 -14.24 -9.89 -19.15
C ASP A 36 -13.61 -8.61 -18.59
N ALA A 37 -14.23 -8.01 -17.56
CA ALA A 37 -13.69 -6.87 -16.82
C ALA A 37 -12.61 -7.27 -15.79
N ARG A 38 -12.46 -8.57 -15.49
CA ARG A 38 -11.48 -9.05 -14.51
C ARG A 38 -10.06 -8.99 -15.09
N PRO A 39 -9.06 -8.63 -14.29
CA PRO A 39 -7.68 -8.65 -14.73
C PRO A 39 -7.21 -10.08 -15.01
N LYS A 40 -6.35 -10.23 -16.02
CA LYS A 40 -5.62 -11.46 -16.29
C LYS A 40 -4.65 -11.73 -15.14
N ALA A 41 -4.30 -13.00 -14.93
CA ALA A 41 -3.36 -13.39 -13.87
C ALA A 41 -2.02 -12.62 -13.95
N LYS A 42 -1.52 -12.35 -15.16
CA LYS A 42 -0.32 -11.53 -15.37
C LYS A 42 -0.49 -10.12 -14.82
N GLU A 43 -1.63 -9.49 -15.06
CA GLU A 43 -1.92 -8.12 -14.59
C GLU A 43 -2.06 -8.09 -13.07
N VAL A 44 -2.66 -9.12 -12.47
CA VAL A 44 -2.73 -9.26 -11.01
C VAL A 44 -1.33 -9.31 -10.40
N VAL A 45 -0.44 -10.14 -10.95
CA VAL A 45 0.95 -10.26 -10.46
C VAL A 45 1.68 -8.92 -10.62
N GLN A 46 1.56 -8.27 -11.77
CA GLN A 46 2.19 -6.97 -12.03
C GLN A 46 1.72 -5.90 -11.04
N LEU A 47 0.41 -5.82 -10.78
CA LEU A 47 -0.15 -4.86 -9.83
C LEU A 47 0.30 -5.14 -8.39
N LEU A 48 0.32 -6.40 -7.96
CA LEU A 48 0.80 -6.78 -6.63
C LEU A 48 2.28 -6.43 -6.44
N THR A 49 3.12 -6.71 -7.45
CA THR A 49 4.54 -6.34 -7.41
C THR A 49 4.72 -4.83 -7.35
N GLN A 50 3.94 -4.07 -8.11
CA GLN A 50 4.00 -2.62 -8.09
C GLN A 50 3.63 -2.05 -6.71
N ILE A 51 2.52 -2.51 -6.13
CA ILE A 51 2.08 -2.12 -4.78
C ILE A 51 3.17 -2.42 -3.75
N GLU A 52 3.78 -3.60 -3.81
CA GLU A 52 4.89 -3.96 -2.91
C GLU A 52 6.10 -3.02 -3.08
N MET A 53 6.49 -2.72 -4.31
CA MET A 53 7.62 -1.84 -4.61
C MET A 53 7.39 -0.42 -4.09
N ASP A 54 6.18 0.11 -4.28
CA ASP A 54 5.80 1.45 -3.83
C ASP A 54 5.83 1.55 -2.31
N LEU A 55 5.22 0.58 -1.60
CA LEU A 55 5.29 0.52 -0.14
C LEU A 55 6.72 0.43 0.39
N ARG A 56 7.56 -0.39 -0.24
CA ARG A 56 8.98 -0.50 0.14
C ARG A 56 9.73 0.81 -0.10
N SER A 57 9.40 1.54 -1.15
CA SER A 57 10.00 2.83 -1.48
C SER A 57 9.59 3.90 -0.46
N GLU A 58 8.30 3.98 -0.15
CA GLU A 58 7.73 4.91 0.83
C GLU A 58 8.31 4.70 2.22
N LEU A 59 8.37 3.43 2.69
CA LEU A 59 8.98 3.10 3.98
C LEU A 59 10.46 3.51 4.05
N LYS A 60 11.22 3.29 2.97
CA LYS A 60 12.63 3.72 2.89
C LYS A 60 12.75 5.24 2.90
N ALA A 61 11.89 5.95 2.17
CA ALA A 61 11.88 7.41 2.14
C ALA A 61 11.54 8.00 3.51
N ALA A 62 10.49 7.49 4.15
CA ALA A 62 10.08 7.89 5.49
C ALA A 62 11.21 7.65 6.52
N HIS A 63 11.90 6.51 6.44
CA HIS A 63 13.02 6.21 7.32
C HIS A 63 14.20 7.19 7.11
N LYS A 64 14.57 7.46 5.85
CA LYS A 64 15.63 8.44 5.54
C LYS A 64 15.26 9.84 6.02
N GLN A 65 14.01 10.27 5.82
CA GLN A 65 13.53 11.57 6.29
C GLN A 65 13.59 11.66 7.82
N ALA A 66 13.11 10.63 8.53
CA ALA A 66 13.18 10.59 9.99
C ALA A 66 14.63 10.67 10.52
N GLN A 67 15.56 9.94 9.89
CA GLN A 67 16.99 10.02 10.24
C GLN A 67 17.58 11.41 9.98
N GLN A 68 17.26 12.03 8.84
CA GLN A 68 17.71 13.38 8.52
C GLN A 68 17.19 14.40 9.53
N VAL A 69 15.92 14.34 9.90
CA VAL A 69 15.31 15.21 10.92
C VAL A 69 16.02 15.06 12.26
N VAL A 70 16.27 13.82 12.71
CA VAL A 70 17.00 13.57 13.98
C VAL A 70 18.43 14.12 13.92
N SER A 71 19.16 13.87 12.83
CA SER A 71 20.54 14.35 12.69
C SER A 71 20.63 15.88 12.62
N ALA A 72 19.70 16.54 11.94
CA ALA A 72 19.62 17.99 11.87
C ALA A 72 19.29 18.59 13.24
N GLN A 73 18.33 18.00 13.96
CA GLN A 73 17.97 18.43 15.32
C GLN A 73 19.18 18.32 16.26
N GLN A 74 19.94 17.22 16.20
CA GLN A 74 21.14 17.02 17.01
C GLN A 74 22.23 18.05 16.67
N ALA A 75 22.49 18.31 15.38
CA ALA A 75 23.46 19.31 14.95
C ALA A 75 23.11 20.71 15.45
N MET A 76 21.82 21.10 15.42
CA MET A 76 21.37 22.39 15.95
C MET A 76 21.56 22.49 17.47
N VAL A 77 21.29 21.43 18.23
CA VAL A 77 21.47 21.43 19.70
C VAL A 77 22.95 21.55 20.07
N VAL A 78 23.84 20.84 19.36
CA VAL A 78 25.29 20.93 19.59
C VAL A 78 25.81 22.34 19.27
N ALA A 79 25.38 22.93 18.15
CA ALA A 79 25.77 24.29 17.79
C ALA A 79 25.31 25.31 18.84
N ALA A 80 24.07 25.19 19.34
CA ALA A 80 23.56 26.07 20.39
C ALA A 80 24.34 25.95 21.71
N ALA A 81 24.75 24.74 22.10
CA ALA A 81 25.57 24.52 23.30
C ALA A 81 26.97 25.13 23.19
N GLN A 82 27.56 25.15 21.99
CA GLN A 82 28.89 25.73 21.75
C GLN A 82 28.89 27.27 21.79
N VAL A 83 27.78 27.92 21.42
CA VAL A 83 27.66 29.39 21.44
C VAL A 83 27.45 29.93 22.86
N ALA A 84 27.03 29.09 23.81
CA ALA A 84 26.79 29.47 25.21
C ALA A 84 28.03 29.32 26.13
N GLN A 85 29.17 28.88 25.58
CA GLN A 85 30.47 28.78 26.26
C GLN A 85 31.38 29.93 25.85
#